data_AF-A0A957NYE1-F1
#
_entry.id   AF-A0A957NYE1-F1
#
_cell.length_a   1.000
_cell.length_b   1.000
_cell.length_c   1.000
_cell.angle_alpha   90.00
_cell.angle_beta   90.00
_cell.angle_gamma   90.00
#
_symmetry.space_group_name_H-M   'P 1'
#
loop_
_entity.id
_entity.type
_entity.pdbx_description
1 polymer ?
#
loop_
_entity_poly.entity_id
_entity_poly.type
_entity_poly.pdbx_seq_one_letter_code
_entity_poly.pdbx_strand_id
1 'polypeptide(L)'
;TLGSGNSGGVFAPSLFMGAILGGIVGTVAHGLWPNIALNPGAYAIVGMAAVFAGAARAPITAVIIVFEMSGDYQLILPLMLATVLATLLAELLFKES
;
A
#
# COMPACT_ATOMS: atom_id res chain seq x y z
N THR A 1 16.21 10.43 -3.47
CA THR A 1 17.35 9.85 -4.21
C THR A 1 17.12 9.85 -5.71
N LEU A 2 15.92 9.50 -6.19
CA LEU A 2 15.57 9.61 -7.62
C LEU A 2 15.64 11.04 -8.18
N GLY A 3 15.14 12.03 -7.43
CA GLY A 3 15.18 13.44 -7.85
C GLY A 3 16.59 14.04 -7.97
N SER A 4 17.63 13.37 -7.47
CA SER A 4 19.03 13.82 -7.59
C SER A 4 19.79 13.11 -8.71
N GLY A 5 19.10 12.35 -9.59
CA GLY A 5 19.72 11.66 -10.74
C GLY A 5 20.48 10.37 -10.38
N ASN A 6 20.35 9.88 -9.14
CA ASN A 6 20.96 8.60 -8.75
C ASN A 6 20.11 7.42 -9.27
N SER A 7 20.76 6.36 -9.74
CA SER A 7 20.07 5.14 -10.19
C SER A 7 19.55 4.35 -8.99
N GLY A 8 18.29 4.55 -8.64
CA GLY A 8 17.60 3.76 -7.61
C GLY A 8 16.12 3.67 -7.94
N GLY A 9 15.51 2.49 -7.85
CA GLY A 9 14.09 2.31 -8.19
C GLY A 9 13.13 3.04 -7.24
N VAL A 10 11.90 3.32 -7.72
CA VAL A 10 10.79 3.86 -6.90
C VAL A 10 10.21 2.83 -5.92
N PHE A 11 10.55 1.55 -6.11
CA PHE A 11 9.95 0.41 -5.43
C PHE A 11 10.03 0.48 -3.90
N ALA A 12 11.22 0.37 -3.31
CA ALA A 12 11.39 0.34 -1.86
C ALA A 12 10.89 1.64 -1.16
N PRO A 13 11.15 2.85 -1.71
CA PRO A 13 10.57 4.08 -1.16
C PRO A 13 9.04 4.07 -1.15
N SER A 14 8.40 3.58 -2.21
CA SER A 14 6.93 3.53 -2.29
C SER A 14 6.32 2.58 -1.27
N LEU A 15 6.92 1.40 -1.08
CA LEU A 15 6.49 0.46 -0.05
C LEU A 15 6.64 1.08 1.35
N PHE A 16 7.78 1.69 1.64
CA PHE A 16 8.02 2.32 2.95
C PHE A 16 7.03 3.46 3.24
N MET A 17 6.78 4.32 2.26
CA MET A 17 5.78 5.38 2.37
C MET A 17 4.37 4.81 2.60
N GLY A 18 4.01 3.75 1.87
CA GLY A 18 2.75 3.04 2.08
C GLY A 18 2.63 2.43 3.47
N ALA A 19 3.70 1.83 4.00
CA ALA A 19 3.72 1.27 5.35
C ALA A 19 3.44 2.33 6.42
N ILE A 20 4.08 3.49 6.31
CA ILE A 20 3.89 4.59 7.25
C ILE A 20 2.47 5.13 7.16
N LEU A 21 1.98 5.43 5.95
CA LEU A 21 0.63 5.96 5.76
C LEU A 21 -0.43 4.98 6.26
N GLY A 22 -0.29 3.70 5.91
CA GLY A 22 -1.16 2.63 6.40
C GLY A 22 -1.09 2.48 7.92
N GLY A 23 0.11 2.53 8.51
CA GLY A 23 0.30 2.48 9.95
C GLY A 23 -0.38 3.63 10.68
N ILE A 24 -0.25 4.86 10.17
CA ILE A 24 -0.95 6.04 10.73
C ILE A 24 -2.47 5.83 10.67
N VAL A 25 -3.00 5.41 9.52
CA VAL A 25 -4.43 5.12 9.37
C VAL A 25 -4.87 4.04 10.35
N GLY A 26 -4.09 2.97 10.49
CA GLY A 26 -4.36 1.88 11.43
C GLY A 26 -4.34 2.32 12.89
N THR A 27 -3.36 3.13 13.30
CA THR A 27 -3.29 3.67 14.67
C THR A 27 -4.47 4.56 14.99
N VAL A 28 -4.87 5.44 14.06
CA VAL A 28 -6.04 6.29 14.22
C VAL A 28 -7.32 5.45 14.27
N ALA A 29 -7.48 4.49 13.36
CA ALA A 29 -8.63 3.60 13.31
C ALA A 29 -8.77 2.77 14.59
N HIS A 30 -7.65 2.26 15.12
CA HIS A 30 -7.62 1.49 16.36
C HIS A 30 -7.93 2.36 17.59
N GLY A 31 -7.53 3.64 17.58
CA GLY A 31 -7.91 4.58 18.64
C GLY A 31 -9.40 4.93 18.65
N LEU A 32 -10.04 5.01 17.48
CA LEU A 32 -11.47 5.34 17.37
C LEU A 32 -12.39 4.13 17.54
N TRP A 33 -12.00 2.96 17.01
CA TRP A 33 -12.79 1.74 17.02
C TRP A 33 -11.94 0.52 17.41
N PRO A 34 -11.49 0.42 18.68
CA PRO A 34 -10.59 -0.64 19.12
C PRO A 34 -11.15 -2.06 18.96
N ASN A 35 -12.48 -2.22 19.00
CA ASN A 35 -13.14 -3.52 18.89
C ASN A 35 -13.35 -3.99 17.43
N ILE A 36 -13.16 -3.11 16.45
CA ILE A 36 -13.47 -3.39 15.03
C ILE A 36 -12.22 -3.27 14.17
N ALA A 37 -11.35 -2.30 14.47
CA ALA A 37 -10.14 -2.06 13.71
C ALA A 37 -9.10 -3.15 13.98
N LEU A 38 -8.52 -3.66 12.89
CA LEU A 38 -7.39 -4.58 12.94
C LEU A 38 -6.18 -3.95 13.65
N ASN A 39 -5.18 -4.78 13.96
CA ASN A 39 -3.90 -4.28 14.44
C ASN A 39 -3.32 -3.25 13.44
N PRO A 40 -2.77 -2.11 13.89
CA PRO A 40 -2.11 -1.13 13.02
C PRO A 40 -1.11 -1.72 12.02
N GLY A 41 -0.44 -2.83 12.35
CA GLY A 41 0.44 -3.56 11.44
C GLY A 41 -0.26 -4.09 10.18
N ALA A 42 -1.51 -4.54 10.28
CA ALA A 42 -2.28 -5.00 9.13
C ALA A 42 -2.57 -3.84 8.15
N TYR A 43 -2.88 -2.66 8.68
CA TYR A 43 -3.08 -1.47 7.86
C TYR A 43 -1.78 -1.00 7.19
N ALA A 44 -0.64 -1.12 7.88
CA ALA A 44 0.67 -0.84 7.28
C ALA A 44 0.93 -1.74 6.06
N ILE A 45 0.70 -3.04 6.18
CA ILE A 45 0.86 -4.00 5.06
C ILE A 45 -0.06 -3.65 3.90
N VAL A 46 -1.33 -3.35 4.16
CA VAL A 46 -2.29 -2.94 3.11
C VAL A 46 -1.85 -1.63 2.45
N GLY A 47 -1.36 -0.67 3.23
CA GLY A 47 -0.84 0.61 2.74
C GLY A 47 0.39 0.46 1.84
N MET A 48 1.32 -0.45 2.18
CA MET A 48 2.48 -0.78 1.35
C MET A 48 2.05 -1.15 -0.08
N ALA A 49 1.12 -2.09 -0.19
CA ALA A 49 0.65 -2.57 -1.49
C ALA A 49 -0.12 -1.48 -2.24
N ALA A 50 -1.00 -0.74 -1.56
CA ALA A 50 -1.83 0.29 -2.18
C ALA A 50 -1.00 1.42 -2.81
N VAL A 51 0.00 1.94 -2.09
CA VAL A 51 0.85 3.03 -2.60
C VAL A 51 1.72 2.54 -3.77
N PHE A 52 2.29 1.35 -3.68
CA PHE A 52 3.06 0.79 -4.78
C PHE A 52 2.18 0.49 -6.01
N ALA A 53 0.99 -0.08 -5.83
CA ALA A 53 0.04 -0.35 -6.91
C ALA A 53 -0.36 0.93 -7.66
N GLY A 54 -0.72 1.99 -6.91
CA GLY A 54 -1.09 3.28 -7.51
C GLY A 54 0.06 3.96 -8.24
N ALA A 55 1.29 3.87 -7.70
CA ALA A 55 2.47 4.47 -8.33
C ALA A 55 2.95 3.69 -9.57
N ALA A 56 2.95 2.36 -9.51
CA ALA A 56 3.45 1.50 -10.57
C ALA A 56 2.38 1.08 -11.60
N ARG A 57 1.10 1.39 -11.34
CA ARG A 57 -0.06 0.90 -12.11
C ARG A 57 -0.05 -0.63 -12.30
N ALA A 58 0.36 -1.34 -11.27
CA ALA A 58 0.58 -2.78 -11.29
C ALA A 58 -0.07 -3.46 -10.06
N PRO A 59 -1.41 -3.49 -9.97
CA PRO A 59 -2.12 -3.96 -8.78
C PRO A 59 -1.82 -5.42 -8.44
N ILE A 60 -1.84 -6.32 -9.43
CA ILE A 60 -1.57 -7.76 -9.21
C ILE A 60 -0.13 -7.98 -8.72
N THR A 61 0.83 -7.30 -9.34
CA THR A 61 2.24 -7.36 -8.92
C THR A 61 2.42 -6.87 -7.49
N ALA A 62 1.76 -5.77 -7.12
CA ALA A 62 1.82 -5.21 -5.77
C ALA A 62 1.25 -6.17 -4.72
N VAL A 63 0.10 -6.80 -5.01
CA VAL A 63 -0.50 -7.81 -4.12
C VAL A 63 0.46 -8.98 -3.93
N ILE A 64 1.00 -9.55 -5.01
CA ILE A 64 1.90 -10.71 -4.93
C ILE A 64 3.14 -10.37 -4.10
N ILE A 65 3.80 -9.24 -4.39
CA ILE A 65 5.02 -8.84 -3.68
C ILE A 65 4.78 -8.69 -2.18
N VAL A 66 3.73 -7.97 -1.79
CA VAL A 66 3.47 -7.70 -0.38
C VAL A 66 2.95 -8.95 0.33
N PHE A 67 2.18 -9.78 -0.36
CA PHE A 67 1.76 -11.08 0.14
C PHE A 67 2.95 -12.00 0.42
N GLU A 68 3.88 -12.14 -0.52
CA GLU A 68 5.09 -12.96 -0.34
C GLU A 68 5.98 -12.45 0.81
N MET A 69 6.07 -11.13 0.99
CA MET A 69 6.84 -10.53 2.09
C MET A 69 6.19 -10.72 3.47
N SER A 70 4.86 -10.74 3.54
CA SER A 70 4.12 -10.80 4.80
C SER A 70 3.70 -12.21 5.22
N GLY A 71 3.44 -13.10 4.26
CA GLY A 71 2.98 -14.47 4.50
C GLY A 71 1.57 -14.58 5.11
N ASP A 72 0.82 -13.48 5.18
CA ASP A 72 -0.48 -13.44 5.86
C ASP A 72 -1.64 -13.56 4.86
N TYR A 73 -2.23 -14.75 4.82
CA TYR A 73 -3.40 -15.06 3.99
C TYR A 73 -4.66 -14.30 4.38
N GLN A 74 -4.80 -13.87 5.64
CA GLN A 74 -5.98 -13.12 6.07
C GLN A 74 -6.03 -11.73 5.43
N LEU A 75 -4.88 -11.20 5.01
CA LEU A 75 -4.75 -9.88 4.41
C LEU A 75 -4.93 -9.88 2.89
N ILE A 76 -5.07 -11.04 2.23
CA ILE A 76 -5.11 -11.11 0.77
C ILE A 76 -6.32 -10.36 0.17
N LEU A 77 -7.50 -10.50 0.79
CA LEU A 77 -8.71 -9.81 0.38
C LEU A 77 -8.61 -8.28 0.53
N PRO A 78 -8.24 -7.74 1.71
CA PRO A 78 -8.08 -6.29 1.85
C PRO A 78 -6.94 -5.73 0.99
N LEU A 79 -5.87 -6.49 0.75
CA LEU A 79 -4.80 -6.12 -0.17
C LEU A 79 -5.30 -5.95 -1.60
N MET A 80 -6.04 -6.92 -2.14
CA MET A 80 -6.61 -6.84 -3.49
C MET A 80 -7.56 -5.65 -3.64
N LEU A 81 -8.43 -5.43 -2.66
CA LEU A 81 -9.37 -4.32 -2.69
C LEU A 81 -8.63 -2.97 -2.68
N ALA A 82 -7.69 -2.78 -1.76
CA ALA A 82 -6.97 -1.53 -1.61
C ALA A 82 -6.09 -1.20 -2.83
N THR A 83 -5.42 -2.20 -3.39
CA THR A 83 -4.56 -2.02 -4.57
C THR A 83 -5.36 -1.67 -5.84
N VAL A 84 -6.51 -2.31 -6.06
CA VAL A 84 -7.41 -1.98 -7.16
C VAL A 84 -7.94 -0.56 -7.01
N LEU A 85 -8.45 -0.19 -5.82
CA LEU A 85 -8.93 1.18 -5.57
C LEU A 85 -7.83 2.21 -5.76
N ALA A 86 -6.63 1.98 -5.24
CA ALA A 86 -5.50 2.89 -5.39
C ALA A 86 -5.11 3.09 -6.87
N THR A 87 -5.12 2.01 -7.65
CA THR A 87 -4.80 2.06 -9.09
C THR A 87 -5.87 2.83 -9.86
N LEU A 88 -7.15 2.52 -9.61
CA LEU A 88 -8.27 3.22 -10.25
C LEU A 88 -8.30 4.72 -9.90
N LEU A 89 -8.04 5.07 -8.63
CA LEU A 89 -7.95 6.47 -8.22
C LEU A 89 -6.76 7.18 -8.88
N ALA A 90 -5.61 6.51 -8.99
CA ALA A 90 -4.45 7.06 -9.68
C ALA A 90 -4.74 7.28 -11.17
N GLU A 91 -5.43 6.36 -11.83
CA GLU A 91 -5.88 6.50 -13.23
C GLU A 91 -6.88 7.64 -13.42
N LEU A 92 -7.82 7.79 -12.48
CA LEU A 92 -8.84 8.83 -12.55
C LEU A 92 -8.25 10.24 -12.32
N LEU A 93 -7.36 10.38 -11.35
CA LEU A 93 -6.75 11.66 -10.98
C LEU A 93 -5.63 12.06 -11.94
N PHE A 94 -4.82 11.10 -12.38
CA PHE A 94 -3.69 11.30 -13.28
C PHE A 94 -3.92 10.50 -14.55
N LYS A 95 -4.74 11.07 -15.43
CA LYS A 95 -5.07 10.52 -16.73
C LYS A 95 -3.82 10.57 -17.62
N GLU A 96 -3.08 9.46 -17.63
CA GLU A 96 -1.83 9.16 -18.37
C GLU A 96 -0.73 10.23 -18.29
N SER A 97 0.40 9.87 -17.68
CA SER A 97 1.67 10.58 -17.83
C SER A 97 2.59 9.77 -18.72
#